data_AF-A0A1L7WTA2-F1
#
_entry.id   AF-A0A1L7WTA2-F1
#
_cell.length_a   1.000
_cell.length_b   1.000
_cell.length_c   1.000
_cell.angle_alpha   90.00
_cell.angle_beta   90.00
_cell.angle_gamma   90.00
#
_symmetry.space_group_name_H-M   'P 1'
#
loop_
_entity.id
_entity.type
_entity.pdbx_description
1 polymer ?
#
loop_
_entity_poly.entity_id
_entity_poly.type
_entity_poly.pdbx_seq_one_letter_code
_entity_poly.pdbx_strand_id
1 'polypeptide(L)'
;MSFPMEALPRIACFHGGGSTGPIFEVQCEQLISQLSSTFEFVFFNAPFYRDAGPGVLPFFVPEKWGPYRTWFTRDENDEERGDGRGKDGKGEGGIERVLKLLSEAGDGGEWVGCLGFSQGTRVVGGLLLDQQRRKELGLPKAEGDIDFKFGVLCMGGAAPMVSDISYMAEDDGVINTPTFHLHGTKDFQYDNGKKQMKTYYDASKVTVLDIDYHHAMPWHRADLVKFADMMRQIYKDTRPKK
;
A
#
# COMPACT_ATOMS: atom_id res chain seq x y z
N MET A 1 39.31 -5.63 -0.17
CA MET A 1 38.26 -5.84 -1.20
C MET A 1 36.94 -5.93 -0.46
N SER A 2 36.15 -4.85 -0.42
CA SER A 2 34.77 -4.91 0.05
C SER A 2 33.92 -5.37 -1.13
N PHE A 3 33.32 -6.56 -1.03
CA PHE A 3 32.27 -6.93 -1.97
C PHE A 3 31.13 -5.91 -1.81
N PRO A 4 30.60 -5.33 -2.89
CA PRO A 4 29.42 -4.49 -2.78
C PRO A 4 28.31 -5.36 -2.18
N MET A 5 27.76 -4.91 -1.05
CA MET A 5 26.60 -5.56 -0.43
C MET A 5 25.46 -5.42 -1.45
N GLU A 6 24.85 -6.54 -1.86
CA GLU A 6 23.70 -6.50 -2.77
C GLU A 6 22.61 -5.62 -2.17
N ALA A 7 22.01 -4.75 -2.99
CA ALA A 7 20.93 -3.88 -2.55
C ALA A 7 19.74 -4.73 -2.09
N LEU A 8 19.13 -4.36 -0.95
CA LEU A 8 17.97 -5.08 -0.42
C LEU A 8 16.75 -4.91 -1.33
N PRO A 9 15.90 -5.93 -1.47
CA PRO A 9 14.60 -5.79 -2.12
C PRO A 9 13.77 -4.68 -1.47
N ARG A 10 13.06 -3.89 -2.27
CA ARG A 10 12.32 -2.71 -1.80
C ARG A 10 10.82 -2.98 -1.62
N ILE A 11 10.25 -2.33 -0.59
CA ILE A 11 8.81 -2.28 -0.29
C ILE A 11 8.30 -0.84 -0.41
N ALA A 12 7.40 -0.60 -1.35
CA ALA A 12 6.76 0.70 -1.54
C ALA A 12 5.64 0.93 -0.52
N CYS A 13 5.73 2.00 0.28
CA CYS A 13 4.85 2.22 1.43
C CYS A 13 3.93 3.42 1.24
N PHE A 14 2.61 3.20 1.40
CA PHE A 14 1.56 4.19 1.19
C PHE A 14 0.77 4.44 2.48
N HIS A 15 0.83 5.67 2.97
CA HIS A 15 0.23 6.07 4.24
C HIS A 15 -1.31 6.16 4.18
N GLY A 16 -1.95 6.16 5.35
CA GLY A 16 -3.39 6.41 5.49
C GLY A 16 -3.79 7.87 5.23
N GLY A 17 -5.07 8.12 5.04
CA GLY A 17 -5.56 9.47 4.77
C GLY A 17 -5.37 10.40 5.97
N GLY A 18 -4.76 11.56 5.75
CA GLY A 18 -4.49 12.56 6.77
C GLY A 18 -3.18 12.32 7.50
N SER A 19 -2.22 11.68 6.82
CA SER A 19 -0.86 11.39 7.27
C SER A 19 0.16 11.84 6.20
N THR A 20 1.42 11.45 6.33
CA THR A 20 2.51 11.68 5.37
C THR A 20 3.45 10.46 5.33
N GLY A 21 4.31 10.39 4.32
CA GLY A 21 5.36 9.37 4.24
C GLY A 21 6.22 9.32 5.51
N PRO A 22 6.79 10.45 5.98
CA PRO A 22 7.59 10.49 7.22
C PRO A 22 6.82 10.08 8.49
N ILE A 23 5.54 10.45 8.62
CA ILE A 23 4.72 9.98 9.76
C ILE A 23 4.57 8.46 9.69
N PHE A 24 4.29 7.93 8.50
CA PHE A 24 4.09 6.50 8.34
C PHE A 24 5.38 5.69 8.54
N GLU A 25 6.52 6.26 8.18
CA GLU A 25 7.84 5.69 8.50
C GLU A 25 8.03 5.53 10.00
N VAL A 26 7.72 6.56 10.81
CA VAL A 26 7.77 6.47 12.28
C VAL A 26 6.79 5.41 12.80
N GLN A 27 5.57 5.37 12.27
CA GLN A 27 4.59 4.35 12.66
C GLN A 27 5.05 2.92 12.31
N CYS A 28 5.97 2.77 11.35
CA CYS A 28 6.57 1.51 10.92
C CYS A 28 7.95 1.24 11.53
N GLU A 29 8.50 2.10 12.39
CA GLU A 29 9.89 2.02 12.87
C GLU A 29 10.25 0.63 13.45
N GLN A 30 9.36 0.05 14.26
CA GLN A 30 9.59 -1.26 14.84
C GLN A 30 9.56 -2.38 13.79
N LEU A 31 8.71 -2.27 12.77
CA LEU A 31 8.65 -3.21 11.65
C LEU A 31 9.92 -3.11 10.80
N ILE A 32 10.35 -1.89 10.49
CA ILE A 32 11.59 -1.62 9.75
C ILE A 32 12.77 -2.25 10.50
N SER A 33 12.85 -2.05 11.82
CA SER A 33 13.89 -2.67 12.65
C SER A 33 13.89 -4.20 12.52
N GLN A 34 12.73 -4.84 12.62
CA GLN A 34 12.61 -6.29 12.46
C GLN A 34 13.02 -6.77 11.05
N LEU A 35 12.71 -6.02 10.01
CA LEU A 35 12.90 -6.42 8.62
C LEU A 35 14.13 -5.79 7.93
N SER A 36 14.97 -5.09 8.69
CA SER A 36 16.12 -4.31 8.21
C SER A 36 17.17 -5.11 7.43
N SER A 37 17.29 -6.41 7.68
CA SER A 37 18.19 -7.30 6.93
C SER A 37 17.51 -7.99 5.73
N THR A 38 16.24 -7.70 5.47
CA THR A 38 15.42 -8.37 4.45
C THR A 38 14.91 -7.40 3.39
N PHE A 39 14.48 -6.21 3.81
CA PHE A 39 13.87 -5.23 2.92
C PHE A 39 14.37 -3.82 3.22
N GLU A 40 14.38 -3.00 2.17
CA GLU A 40 14.37 -1.55 2.27
C GLU A 40 12.92 -1.06 2.14
N PHE A 41 12.48 -0.17 3.02
CA PHE A 41 11.13 0.42 2.98
C PHE A 41 11.23 1.86 2.47
N VAL A 42 10.40 2.20 1.48
CA VAL A 42 10.39 3.54 0.88
C VAL A 42 8.99 4.13 1.00
N PHE A 43 8.89 5.30 1.61
CA PHE A 43 7.61 5.92 2.00
C PHE A 43 7.24 7.08 1.08
N PHE A 44 6.04 7.01 0.49
CA PHE A 44 5.58 8.00 -0.48
C PHE A 44 4.54 8.94 0.11
N ASN A 45 4.58 10.20 -0.31
CA ASN A 45 3.61 11.22 0.07
C ASN A 45 2.46 11.27 -0.93
N ALA A 46 1.23 11.31 -0.41
CA ALA A 46 0.05 11.53 -1.23
C ALA A 46 -0.02 12.97 -1.77
N PRO A 47 -0.68 13.20 -2.92
CA PRO A 47 -0.57 14.48 -3.63
C PRO A 47 -1.42 15.61 -3.03
N PHE A 48 -2.53 15.27 -2.37
CA PHE A 48 -3.51 16.27 -1.93
C PHE A 48 -3.41 16.52 -0.44
N TYR A 49 -3.74 17.74 0.00
CA TYR A 49 -3.79 18.09 1.43
C TYR A 49 -5.14 17.76 2.07
N ARG A 50 -5.12 17.45 3.37
CA ARG A 50 -6.32 17.31 4.22
C ARG A 50 -6.00 17.46 5.70
N ASP A 51 -7.03 17.45 6.53
CA ASP A 51 -6.92 17.37 7.98
C ASP A 51 -6.37 16.03 8.45
N ALA A 52 -5.85 16.03 9.69
CA ALA A 52 -5.24 14.87 10.34
C ALA A 52 -6.16 13.65 10.32
N GLY A 53 -5.57 12.50 10.02
CA GLY A 53 -6.24 11.21 10.05
C GLY A 53 -6.33 10.60 11.45
N PRO A 54 -7.06 9.49 11.61
CA PRO A 54 -7.06 8.71 12.84
C PRO A 54 -5.63 8.31 13.26
N GLY A 55 -5.31 8.48 14.55
CA GLY A 55 -4.02 8.09 15.11
C GLY A 55 -2.85 9.04 14.80
N VAL A 56 -3.08 10.14 14.06
CA VAL A 56 -2.03 11.14 13.77
C VAL A 56 -1.87 12.13 14.92
N LEU A 57 -2.98 12.73 15.37
CA LEU A 57 -2.97 13.60 16.54
C LEU A 57 -3.22 12.78 17.82
N PRO A 58 -2.67 13.19 18.98
CA PRO A 58 -1.88 14.41 19.21
C PRO A 58 -0.36 14.28 18.95
N PHE A 59 0.14 13.10 18.57
CA PHE A 59 1.59 12.82 18.53
C PHE A 59 2.33 13.51 17.37
N PHE A 60 1.68 13.63 16.22
CA PHE A 60 2.25 14.22 15.02
C PHE A 60 1.62 15.60 14.79
N VAL A 61 2.04 16.62 15.56
CA VAL A 61 1.48 17.97 15.51
C VAL A 61 1.72 18.69 14.17
N PRO A 62 0.79 19.58 13.72
CA PRO A 62 0.85 20.18 12.39
C PRO A 62 2.11 20.99 12.12
N GLU A 63 2.65 21.67 13.14
CA GLU A 63 3.80 22.57 13.03
C GLU A 63 5.09 21.82 12.68
N LYS A 64 5.16 20.52 13.00
CA LYS A 64 6.33 19.67 12.75
C LYS A 64 6.09 18.65 11.65
N TRP A 65 4.87 18.11 11.55
CA TRP A 65 4.57 16.95 10.71
C TRP A 65 3.57 17.22 9.59
N GLY A 66 2.95 18.40 9.61
CA GLY A 66 2.08 18.85 8.53
C GLY A 66 2.87 19.45 7.35
N PRO A 67 2.16 19.84 6.28
CA PRO A 67 0.73 19.59 6.05
C PRO A 67 0.43 18.11 5.77
N TYR A 68 -0.69 17.60 6.30
CA TYR A 68 -1.10 16.19 6.09
C TYR A 68 -1.74 15.97 4.72
N ARG A 69 -1.71 14.71 4.27
CA ARG A 69 -1.97 14.38 2.87
C ARG A 69 -2.98 13.23 2.68
N THR A 70 -3.56 13.14 1.49
CA THR A 70 -4.54 12.12 1.06
C THR A 70 -4.36 11.71 -0.38
N TRP A 71 -4.67 10.44 -0.65
CA TRP A 71 -4.58 9.83 -1.98
C TRP A 71 -5.80 10.13 -2.85
N PHE A 72 -6.93 10.42 -2.22
CA PHE A 72 -8.22 10.64 -2.88
C PHE A 72 -8.74 12.04 -2.60
N THR A 73 -9.37 12.64 -3.61
CA THR A 73 -10.14 13.87 -3.48
C THR A 73 -11.63 13.58 -3.41
N ARG A 74 -12.43 14.63 -3.18
CA ARG A 74 -13.88 14.60 -3.23
C ARG A 74 -14.39 15.59 -4.26
N ASP A 75 -15.51 15.28 -4.88
CA ASP A 75 -16.18 16.15 -5.85
C ASP A 75 -17.08 17.20 -5.18
N GLU A 76 -17.89 17.91 -5.98
CA GLU A 76 -18.79 18.96 -5.52
C GLU A 76 -19.96 18.45 -4.66
N ASN A 77 -20.29 17.16 -4.75
CA ASN A 77 -21.33 16.49 -3.95
C ASN A 77 -20.74 15.82 -2.70
N ASP A 78 -19.46 16.09 -2.39
CA ASP A 78 -18.69 15.43 -1.34
C ASP A 78 -18.51 13.91 -1.57
N GLU A 79 -18.69 13.44 -2.81
CA GLU A 79 -18.42 12.04 -3.17
C GLU A 79 -16.93 11.83 -3.42
N GLU A 80 -16.36 10.77 -2.85
CA GLU A 80 -14.95 10.46 -3.03
C GLU A 80 -14.68 9.97 -4.46
N ARG A 81 -13.66 10.55 -5.10
CA ARG A 81 -13.23 10.13 -6.44
C ARG A 81 -12.35 8.91 -6.36
N GLY A 82 -12.89 7.73 -6.68
CA GLY A 82 -12.20 6.44 -6.57
C GLY A 82 -10.95 6.27 -7.46
N ASP A 83 -10.74 7.16 -8.43
CA ASP A 83 -9.59 7.16 -9.34
C ASP A 83 -8.41 8.01 -8.85
N GLY A 84 -8.54 8.72 -7.72
CA GLY A 84 -7.47 9.56 -7.18
C GLY A 84 -7.12 10.78 -8.03
N ARG A 85 -8.04 11.23 -8.90
CA ARG A 85 -7.90 12.48 -9.67
C ARG A 85 -8.13 13.73 -8.82
N GLY A 86 -7.87 14.90 -9.42
CA GLY A 86 -8.17 16.19 -8.83
C GLY A 86 -9.67 16.39 -8.56
N LYS A 87 -10.03 17.39 -7.74
CA LYS A 87 -11.43 17.67 -7.37
C LYS A 87 -12.33 17.90 -8.58
N ASP A 88 -11.79 18.49 -9.64
CA ASP A 88 -12.46 18.76 -10.91
C ASP A 88 -12.58 17.52 -11.82
N GLY A 89 -12.11 16.35 -11.37
CA GLY A 89 -12.10 15.12 -12.13
C GLY A 89 -11.05 15.09 -13.25
N LYS A 90 -10.14 16.06 -13.28
CA LYS A 90 -9.11 16.18 -14.32
C LYS A 90 -7.73 15.78 -13.81
N GLY A 91 -6.80 15.69 -14.75
CA GLY A 91 -5.40 15.36 -14.51
C GLY A 91 -5.12 13.86 -14.54
N GLU A 92 -3.88 13.55 -14.18
CA GLU A 92 -3.36 12.19 -14.08
C GLU A 92 -4.15 11.35 -13.07
N GLY A 93 -4.43 10.08 -13.42
CA GLY A 93 -5.00 9.11 -12.49
C GLY A 93 -4.09 8.85 -11.28
N GLY A 94 -4.68 8.39 -10.19
CA GLY A 94 -3.97 8.21 -8.94
C GLY A 94 -2.90 7.11 -9.03
N ILE A 95 -3.18 6.02 -9.76
CA ILE A 95 -2.24 4.91 -9.95
C ILE A 95 -1.10 5.31 -10.86
N GLU A 96 -1.38 6.02 -11.96
CA GLU A 96 -0.39 6.53 -12.90
C GLU A 96 0.59 7.46 -12.19
N ARG A 97 0.07 8.35 -11.33
CA ARG A 97 0.89 9.21 -10.47
C ARG A 97 1.80 8.41 -9.54
N VAL A 98 1.29 7.33 -8.95
CA VAL A 98 2.08 6.50 -8.04
C VAL A 98 3.17 5.74 -8.79
N LEU A 99 2.90 5.21 -9.99
CA LEU A 99 3.91 4.59 -10.84
C LEU A 99 5.03 5.57 -11.18
N LYS A 100 4.70 6.84 -11.45
CA LYS A 100 5.68 7.90 -11.63
C LYS A 100 6.51 8.18 -10.36
N LEU A 101 5.87 8.25 -9.19
CA LEU A 101 6.62 8.38 -7.93
C LEU A 101 7.60 7.22 -7.72
N LEU A 102 7.22 6.01 -8.11
CA LEU A 102 8.07 4.82 -8.03
C LEU A 102 9.27 4.88 -8.99
N SER A 103 9.10 5.41 -10.20
CA SER A 103 10.21 5.60 -11.15
C SER A 103 11.18 6.71 -10.69
N GLU A 104 10.68 7.72 -9.98
CA GLU A 104 11.46 8.84 -9.45
C GLU A 104 12.13 8.56 -8.10
N ALA A 105 11.87 7.42 -7.47
CA ALA A 105 12.40 7.05 -6.15
C ALA A 105 13.92 6.79 -6.10
N GLY A 106 14.59 6.83 -7.25
CA GLY A 106 16.03 6.66 -7.38
C GLY A 106 16.51 5.19 -7.38
N ASP A 107 17.83 5.04 -7.46
CA ASP A 107 18.50 3.74 -7.49
C ASP A 107 18.28 2.96 -6.19
N GLY A 108 18.16 1.64 -6.30
CA GLY A 108 17.94 0.75 -5.16
C GLY A 108 17.73 -0.69 -5.63
N GLY A 109 17.36 -1.59 -4.73
CA GLY A 109 17.04 -2.97 -5.09
C GLY A 109 15.76 -3.10 -5.91
N GLU A 110 15.45 -4.32 -6.35
CA GLU A 110 14.19 -4.62 -7.04
C GLU A 110 13.00 -4.32 -6.12
N TRP A 111 11.99 -3.63 -6.63
CA TRP A 111 10.71 -3.50 -5.94
C TRP A 111 9.99 -4.85 -5.94
N VAL A 112 9.83 -5.46 -4.78
CA VAL A 112 9.24 -6.81 -4.66
C VAL A 112 7.85 -6.79 -4.03
N GLY A 113 7.50 -5.74 -3.30
CA GLY A 113 6.18 -5.63 -2.72
C GLY A 113 5.77 -4.20 -2.43
N CYS A 114 4.50 -4.04 -2.07
CA CYS A 114 3.94 -2.76 -1.66
C CYS A 114 3.12 -2.94 -0.38
N LEU A 115 3.11 -1.93 0.47
CA LEU A 115 2.48 -1.92 1.78
C LEU A 115 1.60 -0.68 1.91
N GLY A 116 0.33 -0.88 2.21
CA GLY A 116 -0.64 0.19 2.42
C GLY A 116 -1.19 0.15 3.83
N PHE A 117 -1.36 1.32 4.45
CA PHE A 117 -2.11 1.46 5.69
C PHE A 117 -3.40 2.22 5.47
N SER A 118 -4.53 1.70 5.97
CA SER A 118 -5.82 2.38 5.89
C SER A 118 -6.16 2.77 4.45
N GLN A 119 -6.34 4.05 4.14
CA GLN A 119 -6.53 4.55 2.78
C GLN A 119 -5.45 4.06 1.78
N GLY A 120 -4.20 3.88 2.24
CA GLY A 120 -3.10 3.38 1.42
C GLY A 120 -3.29 1.94 0.93
N THR A 121 -4.13 1.12 1.56
CA THR A 121 -4.43 -0.24 1.05
C THR A 121 -5.13 -0.21 -0.31
N ARG A 122 -5.85 0.88 -0.58
CA ARG A 122 -6.54 1.08 -1.85
C ARG A 122 -5.56 1.42 -2.97
N VAL A 123 -4.49 2.16 -2.65
CA VAL A 123 -3.37 2.40 -3.58
C VAL A 123 -2.68 1.07 -3.91
N VAL A 124 -2.36 0.26 -2.90
CA VAL A 124 -1.79 -1.09 -3.09
C VAL A 124 -2.68 -1.94 -3.98
N GLY A 125 -3.97 -2.04 -3.67
CA GLY A 125 -4.91 -2.81 -4.49
C GLY A 125 -4.96 -2.34 -5.94
N GLY A 126 -4.98 -1.02 -6.15
CA GLY A 126 -5.01 -0.45 -7.50
C GLY A 126 -3.74 -0.69 -8.30
N LEU A 127 -2.55 -0.65 -7.66
CA LEU A 127 -1.28 -1.00 -8.31
C LEU A 127 -1.26 -2.47 -8.75
N LEU A 128 -1.70 -3.38 -7.87
CA LEU A 128 -1.73 -4.81 -8.19
C LEU A 128 -2.75 -5.13 -9.30
N LEU A 129 -3.89 -4.44 -9.31
CA LEU A 129 -4.90 -4.62 -10.34
C LEU A 129 -4.46 -4.02 -11.69
N ASP A 130 -3.82 -2.84 -11.67
CA ASP A 130 -3.24 -2.22 -12.86
C ASP A 130 -2.19 -3.13 -13.52
N GLN A 131 -1.23 -3.66 -12.75
CA GLN A 131 -0.22 -4.58 -13.32
C GLN A 131 -0.86 -5.84 -13.92
N GLN A 132 -1.89 -6.39 -13.25
CA GLN A 132 -2.56 -7.60 -13.70
C GLN A 132 -3.24 -7.34 -15.05
N ARG A 133 -3.99 -6.24 -15.16
CA ARG A 133 -4.68 -5.84 -16.40
C ARG A 133 -3.72 -5.54 -17.54
N ARG A 134 -2.57 -4.89 -17.26
CA ARG A 134 -1.53 -4.67 -18.28
C ARG A 134 -1.04 -5.98 -18.87
N LYS A 135 -0.80 -6.99 -18.03
CA LYS A 135 -0.38 -8.33 -18.46
C LYS A 135 -1.46 -9.03 -19.28
N GLU A 136 -2.71 -8.99 -18.83
CA GLU A 136 -3.86 -9.62 -19.51
C GLU A 136 -4.11 -9.01 -20.90
N LEU A 137 -3.99 -7.68 -21.02
CA LEU A 137 -4.15 -6.96 -22.28
C LEU A 137 -2.90 -6.98 -23.18
N GLY A 138 -1.81 -7.62 -22.75
CA GLY A 138 -0.55 -7.65 -23.49
C GLY A 138 0.08 -6.27 -23.70
N LEU A 139 -0.25 -5.30 -22.84
CA LEU A 139 0.28 -3.95 -22.92
C LEU A 139 1.76 -3.94 -22.49
N PRO A 140 2.58 -3.07 -23.10
CA PRO A 140 3.95 -2.90 -22.65
C PRO A 140 3.96 -2.43 -21.20
N LYS A 141 5.05 -2.77 -20.53
CA LYS A 141 5.32 -2.28 -19.19
C LYS A 141 5.26 -0.76 -19.15
N ALA A 142 4.52 -0.19 -18.21
CA ALA A 142 4.51 1.26 -17.97
C ALA A 142 5.92 1.79 -17.63
N GLU A 143 6.12 3.10 -17.75
CA GLU A 143 7.29 3.73 -17.14
C GLU A 143 7.20 3.56 -15.61
N GLY A 144 8.25 2.99 -14.99
CA GLY A 144 8.20 2.61 -13.58
C GLY A 144 7.44 1.30 -13.29
N ASP A 145 7.09 0.51 -14.32
CA ASP A 145 6.38 -0.75 -14.13
C ASP A 145 7.21 -1.77 -13.37
N ILE A 146 6.70 -2.02 -12.18
CA ILE A 146 7.24 -2.90 -11.19
C ILE A 146 6.37 -4.15 -11.18
N ASP A 147 7.02 -5.29 -11.37
CA ASP A 147 6.37 -6.58 -11.20
C ASP A 147 6.30 -6.92 -9.70
N PHE A 148 5.40 -6.23 -8.98
CA PHE A 148 5.19 -6.45 -7.55
C PHE A 148 4.81 -7.92 -7.32
N LYS A 149 5.58 -8.58 -6.47
CA LYS A 149 5.41 -10.02 -6.18
C LYS A 149 4.33 -10.24 -5.13
N PHE A 150 4.11 -9.28 -4.23
CA PHE A 150 3.06 -9.34 -3.23
C PHE A 150 2.62 -7.95 -2.74
N GLY A 151 1.41 -7.88 -2.16
CA GLY A 151 0.91 -6.70 -1.45
C GLY A 151 0.68 -6.96 0.04
N VAL A 152 0.83 -5.93 0.86
CA VAL A 152 0.51 -5.97 2.29
C VAL A 152 -0.53 -4.89 2.61
N LEU A 153 -1.67 -5.30 3.16
CA LEU A 153 -2.82 -4.45 3.43
C LEU A 153 -3.06 -4.37 4.93
N CYS A 154 -2.68 -3.25 5.53
CA CYS A 154 -2.82 -3.02 6.97
C CYS A 154 -4.02 -2.14 7.26
N MET A 155 -4.92 -2.60 8.12
CA MET A 155 -6.04 -1.80 8.65
C MET A 155 -6.90 -1.16 7.53
N GLY A 156 -7.03 -1.87 6.41
CA GLY A 156 -7.62 -1.39 5.18
C GLY A 156 -9.15 -1.45 5.14
N GLY A 157 -9.70 -0.89 4.06
CA GLY A 157 -11.12 -0.96 3.73
C GLY A 157 -11.40 -0.29 2.38
N ALA A 158 -12.66 -0.37 1.94
CA ALA A 158 -13.17 0.18 0.68
C ALA A 158 -12.51 -0.40 -0.61
N ALA A 159 -12.93 0.08 -1.78
CA ALA A 159 -12.48 -0.42 -3.07
C ALA A 159 -11.02 -0.02 -3.37
N PRO A 160 -10.25 -0.85 -4.09
CA PRO A 160 -9.00 -0.44 -4.73
C PRO A 160 -9.14 0.87 -5.52
N MET A 161 -8.04 1.63 -5.62
CA MET A 161 -7.99 2.81 -6.47
C MET A 161 -8.13 2.39 -7.94
N VAL A 162 -8.97 3.11 -8.67
CA VAL A 162 -9.21 2.86 -10.10
C VAL A 162 -8.09 3.47 -10.92
N SER A 163 -7.40 2.67 -11.72
CA SER A 163 -6.41 3.12 -12.71
C SER A 163 -7.06 3.39 -14.07
N ASP A 164 -6.35 4.04 -14.98
CA ASP A 164 -6.88 4.38 -16.31
C ASP A 164 -7.13 3.16 -17.19
N ILE A 165 -6.31 2.12 -17.02
CA ILE A 165 -6.52 0.83 -17.69
C ILE A 165 -7.80 0.12 -17.22
N SER A 166 -8.34 0.48 -16.04
CA SER A 166 -9.59 -0.10 -15.53
C SER A 166 -10.76 0.17 -16.46
N TYR A 167 -10.78 1.32 -17.14
CA TYR A 167 -11.84 1.68 -18.08
C TYR A 167 -11.77 0.89 -19.39
N MET A 168 -10.68 0.15 -19.62
CA MET A 168 -10.49 -0.71 -20.79
C MET A 168 -10.77 -2.19 -20.50
N ALA A 169 -10.92 -2.57 -19.23
CA ALA A 169 -11.17 -3.95 -18.84
C ALA A 169 -12.66 -4.32 -19.01
N GLU A 170 -12.93 -5.54 -19.47
CA GLU A 170 -14.30 -6.04 -19.64
C GLU A 170 -14.98 -6.44 -18.32
N ASP A 171 -14.19 -6.69 -17.27
CA ASP A 171 -14.67 -7.04 -15.92
C ASP A 171 -13.80 -6.37 -14.84
N ASP A 172 -14.40 -6.18 -13.66
CA ASP A 172 -13.72 -5.67 -12.49
C ASP A 172 -12.63 -6.64 -11.99
N GLY A 173 -12.84 -7.95 -12.16
CA GLY A 173 -11.90 -9.01 -11.79
C GLY A 173 -11.58 -9.07 -10.29
N VAL A 174 -10.77 -10.05 -9.90
CA VAL A 174 -10.18 -10.12 -8.57
C VAL A 174 -8.66 -10.05 -8.67
N ILE A 175 -8.03 -9.40 -7.69
CA ILE A 175 -6.57 -9.30 -7.59
C ILE A 175 -6.02 -10.69 -7.25
N ASN A 176 -5.22 -11.25 -8.15
CA ASN A 176 -4.65 -12.60 -8.03
C ASN A 176 -3.16 -12.61 -7.63
N THR A 177 -2.54 -11.43 -7.48
CA THR A 177 -1.21 -11.30 -6.89
C THR A 177 -1.29 -11.67 -5.39
N PRO A 178 -0.34 -12.44 -4.83
CA PRO A 178 -0.34 -12.78 -3.41
C PRO A 178 -0.48 -11.55 -2.50
N THR A 179 -1.35 -11.63 -1.51
CA THR A 179 -1.59 -10.53 -0.57
C THR A 179 -1.60 -11.00 0.88
N PHE A 180 -1.09 -10.14 1.75
CA PHE A 180 -1.12 -10.33 3.20
C PHE A 180 -1.95 -9.22 3.85
N HIS A 181 -3.08 -9.60 4.44
CA HIS A 181 -3.99 -8.68 5.12
C HIS A 181 -3.77 -8.72 6.63
N LEU A 182 -3.51 -7.55 7.22
CA LEU A 182 -3.43 -7.34 8.65
C LEU A 182 -4.66 -6.56 9.12
N HIS A 183 -5.44 -7.13 10.04
CA HIS A 183 -6.61 -6.49 10.62
C HIS A 183 -6.52 -6.40 12.15
N GLY A 184 -6.95 -5.26 12.68
CA GLY A 184 -7.15 -5.05 14.11
C GLY A 184 -8.59 -5.39 14.49
N THR A 185 -8.83 -6.33 15.39
CA THR A 185 -10.19 -6.74 15.79
C THR A 185 -10.95 -5.66 16.56
N LYS A 186 -10.26 -4.60 17.02
CA LYS A 186 -10.85 -3.40 17.64
C LYS A 186 -10.81 -2.19 16.72
N ASP A 187 -10.38 -2.36 15.47
CA ASP A 187 -10.36 -1.31 14.47
C ASP A 187 -11.78 -1.02 13.98
N PHE A 188 -12.12 0.27 13.85
CA PHE A 188 -13.38 0.69 13.24
C PHE A 188 -13.47 0.31 11.74
N GLN A 189 -12.34 -0.03 11.11
CA GLN A 189 -12.28 -0.58 9.75
C GLN A 189 -12.31 -2.11 9.71
N TYR A 190 -12.39 -2.84 10.82
CA TYR A 190 -12.27 -4.31 10.82
C TYR A 190 -13.22 -4.99 9.82
N ASP A 191 -14.53 -4.72 9.92
CA ASP A 191 -15.53 -5.31 9.03
C ASP A 191 -15.37 -4.83 7.58
N ASN A 192 -14.99 -3.56 7.37
CA ASN A 192 -14.72 -3.01 6.05
C ASN A 192 -13.48 -3.65 5.41
N GLY A 193 -12.46 -3.97 6.20
CA GLY A 193 -11.25 -4.66 5.75
C GLY A 193 -11.56 -6.09 5.35
N LYS A 194 -12.36 -6.82 6.14
CA LYS A 194 -12.85 -8.16 5.77
C LYS A 194 -13.70 -8.11 4.49
N LYS A 195 -14.54 -7.09 4.34
CA LYS A 195 -15.33 -6.87 3.12
C LYS A 195 -14.42 -6.58 1.92
N GLN A 196 -13.48 -5.65 2.04
CA GLN A 196 -12.49 -5.34 0.99
C GLN A 196 -11.77 -6.61 0.53
N MET A 197 -11.24 -7.38 1.48
CA MET A 197 -10.54 -8.63 1.21
C MET A 197 -11.40 -9.62 0.42
N LYS A 198 -12.63 -9.88 0.87
CA LYS A 198 -13.54 -10.85 0.23
C LYS A 198 -14.03 -10.38 -1.15
N THR A 199 -14.19 -9.08 -1.34
CA THR A 199 -14.77 -8.53 -2.57
C THR A 199 -13.75 -8.43 -3.70
N TYR A 200 -12.50 -8.06 -3.41
CA TYR A 200 -11.54 -7.64 -4.44
C TYR A 200 -10.33 -8.56 -4.62
N TYR A 201 -10.13 -9.57 -3.77
CA TYR A 201 -8.93 -10.40 -3.77
C TYR A 201 -9.29 -11.88 -3.92
N ASP A 202 -8.49 -12.60 -4.71
CA ASP A 202 -8.61 -14.05 -4.84
C ASP A 202 -8.31 -14.73 -3.49
N ALA A 203 -9.30 -15.40 -2.92
CA ALA A 203 -9.20 -16.06 -1.63
C ALA A 203 -8.07 -17.11 -1.55
N SER A 204 -7.66 -17.70 -2.68
CA SER A 204 -6.54 -18.66 -2.74
C SER A 204 -5.16 -17.99 -2.66
N LYS A 205 -5.10 -16.66 -2.80
CA LYS A 205 -3.89 -15.83 -2.81
C LYS A 205 -3.76 -14.94 -1.59
N VAL A 206 -4.74 -14.97 -0.70
CA VAL A 206 -4.82 -14.15 0.50
C VAL A 206 -4.28 -14.92 1.71
N THR A 207 -3.38 -14.27 2.45
CA THR A 207 -3.02 -14.65 3.82
C THR A 207 -3.53 -13.57 4.77
N VAL A 208 -3.99 -13.95 5.98
CA VAL A 208 -4.60 -13.02 6.94
C VAL A 208 -3.98 -13.15 8.32
N LEU A 209 -3.79 -12.03 9.01
CA LEU A 209 -3.46 -11.95 10.42
C LEU A 209 -4.43 -10.98 11.11
N ASP A 210 -5.25 -11.51 12.00
CA ASP A 210 -6.09 -10.71 12.90
C ASP A 210 -5.38 -10.56 14.25
N ILE A 211 -5.30 -9.33 14.77
CA ILE A 211 -4.65 -8.97 16.04
C ILE A 211 -5.57 -8.08 16.87
N ASP A 212 -5.42 -8.10 18.20
CA ASP A 212 -6.27 -7.33 19.12
C ASP A 212 -5.88 -5.84 19.20
N TYR A 213 -6.04 -5.13 18.09
CA TYR A 213 -5.56 -3.76 17.89
C TYR A 213 -6.66 -2.81 17.43
N HIS A 214 -6.50 -1.55 17.81
CA HIS A 214 -7.20 -0.44 17.19
C HIS A 214 -6.54 -0.09 15.83
N HIS A 215 -6.97 1.02 15.22
CA HIS A 215 -6.49 1.47 13.90
C HIS A 215 -5.03 1.96 13.92
N ALA A 216 -4.06 1.03 13.94
CA ALA A 216 -2.64 1.33 14.06
C ALA A 216 -1.74 0.17 13.58
N MET A 217 -0.46 0.46 13.33
CA MET A 217 0.55 -0.57 13.07
C MET A 217 0.90 -1.35 14.36
N PRO A 218 1.30 -2.64 14.29
CA PRO A 218 1.61 -3.44 15.47
C PRO A 218 2.84 -2.92 16.25
N TRP A 219 2.77 -2.87 17.58
CA TRP A 219 3.91 -2.53 18.47
C TRP A 219 4.14 -3.53 19.61
N HIS A 220 3.16 -4.38 19.94
CA HIS A 220 3.38 -5.50 20.86
C HIS A 220 4.27 -6.54 20.21
N ARG A 221 5.36 -6.89 20.90
CA ARG A 221 6.45 -7.70 20.37
C ARG A 221 5.99 -9.00 19.70
N ALA A 222 5.05 -9.73 20.31
CA ALA A 222 4.60 -11.01 19.77
C ALA A 222 3.89 -10.86 18.41
N ASP A 223 2.99 -9.88 18.30
CA ASP A 223 2.27 -9.59 17.06
C ASP A 223 3.20 -9.02 16.00
N LEU A 224 4.11 -8.12 16.39
CA LEU A 224 5.11 -7.54 15.49
C LEU A 224 6.03 -8.61 14.88
N VAL A 225 6.56 -9.52 15.70
CA VAL A 225 7.41 -10.61 15.22
C VAL A 225 6.64 -11.51 14.27
N LYS A 226 5.40 -11.89 14.64
CA LYS A 226 4.54 -12.71 13.78
C LYS A 226 4.23 -12.00 12.45
N PHE A 227 3.93 -10.71 12.48
CA PHE A 227 3.69 -9.91 11.28
C PHE A 227 4.93 -9.86 10.38
N ALA A 228 6.10 -9.60 10.94
CA ALA A 228 7.37 -9.60 10.21
C ALA A 228 7.69 -10.98 9.61
N ASP A 229 7.49 -12.06 10.35
CA ASP A 229 7.71 -13.42 9.86
C ASP A 229 6.79 -13.78 8.69
N MET A 230 5.52 -13.37 8.76
CA MET A 230 4.57 -13.56 7.66
C MET A 230 4.94 -12.74 6.43
N MET A 231 5.46 -11.51 6.58
CA MET A 231 6.02 -10.74 5.47
C MET A 231 7.24 -11.42 4.83
N ARG A 232 8.14 -11.99 5.63
CA ARG A 232 9.25 -12.80 5.09
C ARG A 232 8.73 -14.03 4.36
N GLN A 233 7.69 -14.66 4.90
CA GLN A 233 7.12 -15.89 4.34
C GLN A 233 6.47 -15.64 2.98
N ILE A 234 5.59 -14.64 2.86
CA ILE A 234 4.95 -14.30 1.57
C ILE A 234 6.00 -13.96 0.51
N TYR A 235 7.05 -13.21 0.87
CA TYR A 235 8.15 -12.95 -0.06
C TYR A 235 8.88 -14.24 -0.46
N LYS A 236 9.22 -15.12 0.49
CA LYS A 236 9.83 -16.42 0.19
C LYS A 236 8.99 -17.25 -0.78
N ASP A 237 7.68 -17.26 -0.60
CA ASP A 237 6.73 -18.07 -1.40
C ASP A 237 6.57 -17.55 -2.82
N THR A 238 6.84 -16.26 -3.06
CA THR A 238 6.85 -15.67 -4.41
C THR A 238 8.11 -15.96 -5.21
N ARG A 239 9.18 -16.47 -4.58
CA ARG A 239 10.43 -16.79 -5.27
C ARG A 239 10.32 -18.17 -5.95
N PRO A 240 10.98 -18.37 -7.11
CA PRO A 240 11.03 -19.68 -7.75
C PRO A 240 11.57 -20.72 -6.76
N LYS A 241 10.89 -21.87 -6.66
CA LYS A 241 11.44 -23.03 -5.95
C LYS A 241 12.64 -23.52 -6.77
N LYS A 242 13.83 -23.49 -6.17
CA LYS A 242 15.03 -24.10 -6.74
C LYS A 242 14.87 -25.62 -6.84
#